data_AF-A0A0L1I4E4-F1
#
_entry.id   AF-A0A0L1I4E4-F1
#
_cell.length_a   1.000
_cell.length_b   1.000
_cell.length_c   1.000
_cell.angle_alpha   90.00
_cell.angle_beta   90.00
_cell.angle_gamma   90.00
#
_symmetry.space_group_name_H-M   'P 1'
#
loop_
_entity.id
_entity.type
_entity.pdbx_description
1 polymer ?
#
loop_
_entity_poly.entity_id
_entity_poly.type
_entity_poly.pdbx_seq_one_letter_code
_entity_poly.pdbx_strand_id
1 'polypeptide(L)'
;MFSGYFLEKECTKNAFTDDGYFKTGDIVQINDNGSVTFLDRSKGLVKLSQGEYIETDMLNNLYSQITFVNFCVVYGDDSMDGPLGIISVDKYLLFISLKNDNMLEKTGVTEKNYSEKLIDETLNETIYIDYVKGKMMEIYKKTNLNRYNVINDIYITSKQWDTTNYLTPTFKIKRFNVFKDFSFYIDAVKKKYEEKLSGSSTGSMNNGERCEKKDDIKNGSDNENKRISKSQLNGLNECAIKSEEEDVLEEVQKALRKYEEKNITQGVQKQLRRSNGTSMRKAREGSLLNSNERENDINGKRYIKETVPEEQQVNA
;
A
#
# COMPACT_ATOMS: atom_id res chain seq x y z
N MET A 1 10.44 -26.93 -10.30
CA MET A 1 9.62 -26.18 -11.28
C MET A 1 8.16 -26.48 -10.97
N PHE A 2 7.29 -25.47 -10.91
CA PHE A 2 5.84 -25.69 -10.71
C PHE A 2 5.16 -25.90 -12.07
N SER A 3 3.99 -26.56 -12.09
CA SER A 3 3.29 -26.90 -13.35
C SER A 3 2.53 -25.73 -13.99
N GLY A 4 2.32 -24.64 -13.24
CA GLY A 4 1.54 -23.49 -13.66
C GLY A 4 0.69 -22.94 -12.51
N TYR A 5 0.15 -21.75 -12.72
CA TYR A 5 -0.83 -21.13 -11.83
C TYR A 5 -2.19 -21.83 -12.02
N PHE A 6 -2.92 -22.03 -10.93
CA PHE A 6 -4.20 -22.72 -10.95
C PHE A 6 -5.25 -21.88 -11.70
N LEU A 7 -5.87 -22.45 -12.73
CA LEU A 7 -6.84 -21.81 -13.65
C LEU A 7 -6.31 -20.61 -14.46
N GLU A 8 -5.11 -20.14 -14.17
CA GLU A 8 -4.47 -18.98 -14.77
C GLU A 8 -3.50 -19.36 -15.89
N LYS A 9 -4.05 -19.74 -17.05
CA LYS A 9 -3.25 -20.21 -18.20
C LYS A 9 -2.37 -19.11 -18.80
N GLU A 10 -2.87 -17.88 -18.87
CA GLU A 10 -2.13 -16.76 -19.45
C GLU A 10 -0.96 -16.34 -18.55
N CYS A 11 -1.21 -16.19 -17.24
CA CYS A 11 -0.16 -15.93 -16.26
C CYS A 11 0.91 -17.03 -16.27
N THR A 12 0.49 -18.30 -16.41
CA THR A 12 1.42 -19.43 -16.54
C THR A 12 2.31 -19.27 -17.76
N LYS A 13 1.73 -19.00 -18.94
CA LYS A 13 2.49 -18.81 -20.17
C LYS A 13 3.46 -17.62 -20.06
N ASN A 14 3.01 -16.51 -19.47
CA ASN A 14 3.82 -15.30 -19.33
C ASN A 14 5.00 -15.45 -18.36
N ALA A 15 4.90 -16.35 -17.38
CA ALA A 15 5.95 -16.62 -16.41
C ALA A 15 7.15 -17.39 -16.98
N PHE A 16 7.02 -17.97 -18.17
CA PHE A 16 8.12 -18.63 -18.87
C PHE A 16 8.56 -17.83 -20.10
N THR A 17 9.80 -18.00 -20.52
CA THR A 17 10.30 -17.53 -21.81
C THR A 17 9.95 -18.53 -22.91
N ASP A 18 10.05 -18.11 -24.18
CA ASP A 18 9.70 -18.97 -25.33
C ASP A 18 10.59 -20.23 -25.44
N ASP A 19 11.80 -20.18 -24.87
CA ASP A 19 12.76 -21.29 -24.75
C ASP A 19 12.62 -22.10 -23.44
N GLY A 20 11.59 -21.82 -22.63
CA GLY A 20 11.17 -22.64 -21.49
C GLY A 20 11.80 -22.30 -20.13
N TYR A 21 12.57 -21.21 -20.01
CA TYR A 21 13.12 -20.77 -18.73
C TYR A 21 12.07 -20.03 -17.89
N PHE A 22 12.13 -20.23 -16.57
CA PHE A 22 11.25 -19.53 -15.64
C PHE A 22 11.79 -18.12 -15.35
N LYS A 23 10.94 -17.11 -15.51
CA LYS A 23 11.25 -15.72 -15.18
C LYS A 23 11.08 -15.52 -13.67
N THR A 24 12.19 -15.58 -12.93
CA THR A 24 12.19 -15.40 -11.46
C THR A 24 11.77 -13.99 -11.03
N GLY A 25 11.92 -13.01 -11.93
CA GLY A 25 11.75 -11.59 -11.60
C GLY A 25 12.89 -11.04 -10.73
N ASP A 26 14.02 -11.75 -10.68
CA ASP A 26 15.23 -11.33 -9.96
C ASP A 26 16.26 -10.78 -10.94
N ILE A 27 16.84 -9.64 -10.62
CA ILE A 27 17.97 -9.04 -11.32
C ILE A 27 19.24 -9.54 -10.63
N VAL A 28 20.13 -10.13 -11.41
CA VAL A 28 21.37 -10.71 -10.91
C VAL A 28 22.56 -10.30 -11.77
N GLN A 29 23.73 -10.22 -11.15
CA GLN A 29 25.01 -10.07 -11.82
C GLN A 29 25.73 -11.41 -11.84
N ILE A 30 26.20 -11.84 -13.01
CA ILE A 30 27.10 -12.99 -13.14
C ILE A 30 28.52 -12.45 -13.01
N ASN A 31 29.23 -12.92 -11.99
CA ASN A 31 30.61 -12.53 -11.71
C ASN A 31 31.58 -13.34 -12.59
N ASP A 32 32.81 -12.86 -12.76
CA ASP A 32 33.83 -13.49 -13.61
C ASP A 32 34.16 -14.94 -13.22
N ASN A 33 33.96 -15.30 -11.96
CA ASN A 33 34.15 -16.66 -11.43
C ASN A 33 32.91 -17.58 -11.61
N GLY A 34 31.87 -17.12 -12.31
CA GLY A 34 30.63 -17.85 -12.53
C GLY A 34 29.64 -17.82 -11.35
N SER A 35 29.98 -17.15 -10.24
CA SER A 35 29.02 -16.92 -9.15
C SER A 35 27.99 -15.86 -9.51
N VAL A 36 26.85 -15.88 -8.83
CA VAL A 36 25.73 -14.97 -9.09
C VAL A 36 25.50 -14.08 -7.88
N THR A 37 25.54 -12.77 -8.07
CA THR A 37 25.19 -11.78 -7.06
C THR A 37 23.76 -11.33 -7.27
N PHE A 38 22.91 -11.47 -6.25
CA PHE A 38 21.57 -10.88 -6.27
C PHE A 38 21.67 -9.37 -6.16
N LEU A 39 21.08 -8.65 -7.12
CA LEU A 39 21.02 -7.20 -7.10
C LEU A 39 19.68 -6.75 -6.50
N ASP A 40 18.56 -7.02 -7.17
CA ASP A 40 17.23 -6.58 -6.73
C ASP A 40 16.12 -7.39 -7.44
N ARG A 41 14.85 -7.17 -7.06
CA ARG A 41 13.67 -7.59 -7.82
C ARG A 41 13.45 -6.64 -9.00
N SER A 42 13.02 -7.17 -10.15
CA SER A 42 12.71 -6.36 -11.33
C SER A 42 11.61 -5.31 -11.09
N LYS A 43 10.72 -5.56 -10.12
CA LYS A 43 9.68 -4.61 -9.67
C LYS A 43 10.12 -3.70 -8.50
N GLY A 44 11.31 -3.93 -7.94
CA GLY A 44 11.91 -3.12 -6.86
C GLY A 44 12.71 -1.92 -7.39
N LEU A 45 13.26 -2.07 -8.59
CA LEU A 45 14.02 -1.04 -9.29
C LEU A 45 13.11 -0.08 -10.06
N VAL A 46 13.21 1.21 -9.77
CA VAL A 46 12.41 2.27 -10.38
C VAL A 46 13.33 3.23 -11.11
N LYS A 47 12.92 3.66 -12.30
CA LYS A 47 13.63 4.68 -13.08
C LYS A 47 13.05 6.05 -12.82
N LEU A 48 13.90 7.01 -12.46
CA LEU A 48 13.52 8.42 -12.29
C LEU A 48 13.62 9.20 -13.61
N SER A 49 13.03 10.39 -13.65
CA SER A 49 12.96 11.25 -14.86
C SER A 49 14.34 11.60 -15.44
N GLN A 50 15.36 11.76 -14.60
CA GLN A 50 16.75 12.01 -15.01
C GLN A 50 17.46 10.79 -15.62
N GLY A 51 16.85 9.61 -15.58
CA GLY A 51 17.41 8.37 -16.11
C GLY A 51 18.13 7.48 -15.09
N GLU A 52 18.31 7.94 -13.86
CA GLU A 52 18.88 7.17 -12.76
C GLU A 52 17.89 6.12 -12.23
N TYR A 53 18.41 4.99 -11.79
CA TYR A 53 17.63 3.92 -11.18
C TYR A 53 17.79 3.94 -9.65
N ILE A 54 16.68 3.77 -8.96
CA ILE A 54 16.63 3.65 -7.50
C ILE A 54 16.08 2.29 -7.10
N GLU A 55 16.70 1.69 -6.08
CA GLU A 55 16.22 0.47 -5.45
C GLU A 55 15.35 0.85 -4.25
N THR A 56 14.03 0.66 -4.40
CA THR A 56 13.06 1.07 -3.37
C THR A 56 13.20 0.27 -2.09
N ASP A 57 13.55 -1.02 -2.18
CA ASP A 57 13.70 -1.90 -1.02
C ASP A 57 14.93 -1.59 -0.18
N MET A 58 16.05 -1.24 -0.80
CA MET A 58 17.22 -0.73 -0.11
C MET A 58 16.88 0.50 0.73
N LEU A 59 16.14 1.45 0.18
CA LEU A 59 15.74 2.66 0.90
C LEU A 59 14.73 2.36 2.02
N ASN A 60 13.75 1.48 1.77
CA ASN A 60 12.82 1.00 2.81
C ASN A 60 13.59 0.42 3.99
N ASN A 61 14.54 -0.48 3.72
CA ASN A 61 15.34 -1.16 4.74
C ASN A 61 16.25 -0.18 5.48
N LEU A 62 16.84 0.79 4.78
CA LEU A 62 17.72 1.80 5.37
C LEU A 62 16.97 2.65 6.40
N TYR A 63 15.81 3.19 6.04
CA TYR A 63 15.06 4.08 6.92
C TYR A 63 14.24 3.34 7.99
N SER A 64 13.97 2.05 7.80
CA SER A 64 13.40 1.19 8.85
C SER A 64 14.35 0.97 10.04
N GLN A 65 15.63 1.35 9.92
CA GLN A 65 16.58 1.33 11.05
C GLN A 65 16.34 2.46 12.07
N ILE A 66 15.51 3.45 11.74
CA ILE A 66 15.14 4.53 12.66
C ILE A 66 14.21 3.96 13.73
N THR A 67 14.56 4.15 15.01
CA THR A 67 13.90 3.50 16.16
C THR A 67 12.38 3.63 16.18
N PHE A 68 11.83 4.77 15.77
CA PHE A 68 10.39 5.03 15.81
C PHE A 68 9.65 4.73 14.50
N VAL A 69 10.36 4.28 13.46
CA VAL A 69 9.76 3.93 12.17
C VAL A 69 9.33 2.46 12.20
N ASN A 70 8.03 2.21 12.05
CA ASN A 70 7.49 0.86 11.92
C ASN A 70 7.73 0.32 10.52
N PHE A 71 7.35 1.10 9.50
CA PHE A 71 7.49 0.73 8.09
C PHE A 71 7.82 1.97 7.28
N CYS A 72 8.74 1.83 6.32
CA CYS A 72 9.01 2.82 5.29
C CYS A 72 8.65 2.22 3.93
N VAL A 73 7.88 2.96 3.14
CA VAL A 73 7.54 2.59 1.77
C VAL A 73 7.94 3.72 0.84
N VAL A 74 8.93 3.45 0.01
CA VAL A 74 9.41 4.35 -1.02
C VAL A 74 8.60 4.16 -2.30
N TYR A 75 8.25 5.30 -2.88
CA TYR A 75 7.63 5.42 -4.19
C TYR A 75 8.53 6.27 -5.10
N GLY A 76 8.55 5.92 -6.36
CA GLY A 76 9.11 6.77 -7.41
C GLY A 76 8.52 6.34 -8.75
N ASP A 77 8.60 7.23 -9.73
CA ASP A 77 8.29 6.92 -11.12
C ASP A 77 9.16 7.77 -12.07
N ASP A 78 8.94 7.59 -13.37
CA ASP A 78 9.67 8.28 -14.42
C ASP A 78 9.26 9.75 -14.62
N SER A 79 8.23 10.22 -13.91
CA SER A 79 7.83 11.63 -13.89
C SER A 79 8.54 12.44 -12.81
N MET A 80 9.10 11.77 -11.80
CA MET A 80 9.70 12.38 -10.62
C MET A 80 11.23 12.48 -10.74
N ASP A 81 11.85 13.53 -10.19
CA ASP A 81 13.32 13.68 -10.16
C ASP A 81 13.98 13.07 -8.90
N GLY A 82 13.15 12.56 -7.97
CA GLY A 82 13.58 11.96 -6.72
C GLY A 82 12.49 11.10 -6.07
N PRO A 83 12.87 10.25 -5.11
CA PRO A 83 11.93 9.38 -4.41
C PRO A 83 11.06 10.12 -3.39
N LEU A 84 9.89 9.53 -3.17
CA LEU A 84 8.89 9.87 -2.16
C LEU A 84 8.85 8.76 -1.09
N GLY A 85 8.61 9.11 0.17
CA GLY A 85 8.47 8.15 1.27
C GLY A 85 7.13 8.25 2.00
N ILE A 86 6.48 7.11 2.24
CA ILE A 86 5.38 6.97 3.19
C ILE A 86 5.93 6.25 4.42
N ILE A 87 5.86 6.91 5.58
CA ILE A 87 6.51 6.47 6.81
C ILE A 87 5.44 6.21 7.86
N SER A 88 5.27 4.94 8.22
CA SER A 88 4.51 4.54 9.40
C SER A 88 5.39 4.66 10.63
N VAL A 89 4.90 5.37 11.65
CA VAL A 89 5.63 5.61 12.91
C VAL A 89 4.88 5.04 14.10
N ASP A 90 5.64 4.58 15.10
CA ASP A 90 5.11 4.27 16.41
C ASP A 90 5.00 5.56 17.25
N LYS A 91 3.80 5.86 17.75
CA LYS A 91 3.52 7.09 18.50
C LYS A 91 4.37 7.19 19.76
N TYR A 92 4.55 6.08 20.47
CA TYR A 92 5.27 6.07 21.74
C TYR A 92 6.77 6.20 21.54
N LEU A 93 7.34 5.47 20.58
CA LEU A 93 8.76 5.57 20.25
C LEU A 93 9.13 6.93 19.65
N LEU A 94 8.24 7.51 18.85
CA LEU A 94 8.41 8.87 18.35
C LEU A 94 8.42 9.88 19.50
N PHE A 95 7.49 9.76 20.45
CA PHE A 95 7.47 10.58 21.66
C PHE A 95 8.77 10.47 22.47
N ILE A 96 9.28 9.26 22.70
CA ILE A 96 10.56 9.05 23.39
C ILE A 96 11.70 9.74 22.64
N SER A 97 11.73 9.63 21.32
CA SER A 97 12.78 10.23 20.50
C SER A 97 12.73 11.76 20.55
N LEU A 98 11.52 12.34 20.47
CA LEU A 98 11.29 13.78 20.67
C LEU A 98 11.71 14.25 22.07
N LYS A 99 11.47 13.42 23.10
CA LYS A 99 11.91 13.70 24.48
C LYS A 99 13.43 13.73 24.59
N ASN A 100 14.11 12.73 24.05
CA ASN A 100 15.57 12.61 24.11
C ASN A 100 16.27 13.74 23.35
N ASP A 101 15.67 14.21 22.25
CA ASP A 101 16.21 15.31 21.44
C ASP A 101 15.73 16.71 21.89
N ASN A 102 15.09 16.82 23.07
CA ASN A 102 14.58 18.07 23.64
C ASN A 102 13.60 18.84 22.72
N MET A 103 12.74 18.13 21.99
CA MET A 103 11.74 18.71 21.07
C MET A 103 10.34 18.86 21.69
N LEU A 104 10.13 18.46 22.94
CA LEU A 104 8.81 18.49 23.59
C LEU A 104 8.26 19.90 23.78
N GLU A 105 9.12 20.88 24.08
CA GLU A 105 8.68 22.28 24.25
C GLU A 105 8.16 22.88 22.94
N LYS A 106 8.80 22.55 21.82
CA LYS A 106 8.44 23.05 20.49
C LYS A 106 7.17 22.40 19.95
N THR A 107 6.97 21.12 20.24
CA THR A 107 5.80 20.35 19.78
C THR A 107 4.61 20.44 20.75
N GLY A 108 4.87 20.84 22.00
CA GLY A 108 3.89 20.82 23.09
C GLY A 108 3.37 19.41 23.40
N VAL A 109 4.12 18.37 23.02
CA VAL A 109 3.79 16.97 23.29
C VAL A 109 4.23 16.62 24.70
N THR A 110 3.38 15.92 25.43
CA THR A 110 3.60 15.47 26.80
C THR A 110 3.23 14.00 26.89
N GLU A 111 3.71 13.34 27.95
CA GLU A 111 3.43 11.91 28.20
C GLU A 111 1.93 11.59 28.32
N LYS A 112 1.09 12.60 28.64
CA LYS A 112 -0.36 12.42 28.73
C LYS A 112 -1.09 12.62 27.40
N ASN A 113 -0.52 13.40 26.47
CA ASN A 113 -1.23 13.81 25.25
C ASN A 113 -0.64 13.23 23.96
N TYR A 114 0.50 12.52 24.01
CA TYR A 114 1.17 12.05 22.79
C TYR A 114 0.27 11.18 21.91
N SER A 115 -0.57 10.32 22.48
CA SER A 115 -1.48 9.46 21.72
C SER A 115 -2.51 10.23 20.90
N GLU A 116 -2.99 11.35 21.45
CA GLU A 116 -3.99 12.23 20.84
C GLU A 116 -3.37 13.27 19.91
N LYS A 117 -2.16 13.76 20.26
CA LYS A 117 -1.43 14.75 19.48
C LYS A 117 -0.65 14.18 18.31
N LEU A 118 -0.20 12.93 18.36
CA LEU A 118 0.55 12.31 17.27
C LEU A 118 -0.44 11.55 16.37
N ILE A 119 -1.21 12.30 15.59
CA ILE A 119 -2.15 11.80 14.58
C ILE A 119 -1.69 12.27 13.20
N ASP A 120 -2.26 11.71 12.13
CA ASP A 120 -1.77 11.95 10.78
C ASP A 120 -1.85 13.44 10.39
N GLU A 121 -2.85 14.18 10.87
CA GLU A 121 -3.02 15.61 10.59
C GLU A 121 -1.88 16.45 11.18
N THR A 122 -1.47 16.16 12.41
CA THR A 122 -0.42 16.90 13.11
C THR A 122 0.98 16.44 12.72
N LEU A 123 1.16 15.14 12.45
CA LEU A 123 2.44 14.57 12.05
C LEU A 123 2.92 15.07 10.69
N ASN A 124 2.01 15.53 9.83
CA ASN A 124 2.35 16.15 8.55
C ASN A 124 2.53 17.68 8.64
N GLU A 125 2.63 18.24 9.84
CA GLU A 125 3.13 19.60 10.05
C GLU A 125 4.65 19.69 9.85
N THR A 126 5.13 20.87 9.48
CA THR A 126 6.56 21.10 9.14
C THR A 126 7.52 20.69 10.25
N ILE A 127 7.15 20.90 11.52
CA ILE A 127 8.00 20.59 12.67
C ILE A 127 8.35 19.09 12.74
N TYR A 128 7.36 18.22 12.55
CA TYR A 128 7.56 16.77 12.60
C TYR A 128 8.21 16.25 11.32
N ILE A 129 7.80 16.77 10.17
CA ILE A 129 8.42 16.43 8.88
C ILE A 129 9.92 16.76 8.92
N ASP A 130 10.30 17.94 9.39
CA ASP A 130 11.70 18.36 9.46
C ASP A 130 12.50 17.52 10.46
N TYR A 131 11.88 17.16 11.60
CA TYR A 131 12.49 16.26 12.58
C TYR A 131 12.77 14.86 11.99
N VAL A 132 11.77 14.24 11.36
CA VAL A 132 11.90 12.91 10.75
C VAL A 132 12.91 12.93 9.60
N LYS A 133 12.85 13.96 8.74
CA LYS A 133 13.86 14.17 7.68
C LYS A 133 15.26 14.33 8.26
N GLY A 134 15.41 15.05 9.38
CA GLY A 134 16.69 15.17 10.09
C GLY A 134 17.26 13.78 10.45
N LYS A 135 16.45 12.91 11.05
CA LYS A 135 16.84 11.54 11.41
C LYS A 135 17.14 10.67 10.18
N MET A 136 16.34 10.78 9.12
CA MET A 136 16.62 10.10 7.85
C MET A 136 17.96 10.55 7.26
N MET A 137 18.26 11.86 7.30
CA MET A 137 19.53 12.40 6.81
C MET A 137 20.74 11.96 7.65
N GLU A 138 20.59 11.79 8.96
CA GLU A 138 21.64 11.23 9.83
C GLU A 138 22.03 9.80 9.42
N ILE A 139 21.05 8.96 9.10
CA ILE A 139 21.30 7.59 8.62
C ILE A 139 21.88 7.61 7.22
N TYR A 140 21.30 8.40 6.31
CA TYR A 140 21.77 8.52 4.93
C TYR A 140 23.25 8.95 4.87
N LYS A 141 23.69 9.89 5.72
CA LYS A 141 25.09 10.34 5.80
C LYS A 141 26.09 9.24 6.17
N LYS A 142 25.63 8.15 6.81
CA LYS A 142 26.47 6.99 7.14
C LYS A 142 26.65 6.05 5.93
N THR A 143 25.91 6.28 4.85
CA THR A 143 25.96 5.48 3.62
C THR A 143 26.72 6.22 2.53
N ASN A 144 27.18 5.48 1.51
CA ASN A 144 27.80 6.03 0.30
C ASN A 144 26.79 6.16 -0.86
N LEU A 145 25.51 6.37 -0.54
CA LEU A 145 24.46 6.46 -1.54
C LEU A 145 24.51 7.79 -2.29
N ASN A 146 24.17 7.77 -3.57
CA ASN A 146 24.08 8.97 -4.39
C ASN A 146 22.96 9.92 -3.95
N ARG A 147 23.06 11.20 -4.33
CA ARG A 147 22.11 12.25 -3.91
C ARG A 147 20.67 12.00 -4.39
N TYR A 148 20.50 11.36 -5.55
CA TYR A 148 19.18 11.04 -6.08
C TYR A 148 18.43 9.98 -5.25
N ASN A 149 19.09 9.33 -4.29
CA ASN A 149 18.45 8.41 -3.34
C ASN A 149 17.85 9.13 -2.12
N VAL A 150 18.07 10.44 -1.96
CA VAL A 150 17.55 11.20 -0.82
C VAL A 150 16.05 11.43 -0.99
N ILE A 151 15.28 11.01 0.01
CA ILE A 151 13.83 11.22 0.06
C ILE A 151 13.53 12.62 0.59
N ASN A 152 13.13 13.52 -0.30
CA ASN A 152 12.81 14.91 0.05
C ASN A 152 11.33 15.13 0.38
N ASP A 153 10.43 14.30 -0.14
CA ASP A 153 9.00 14.38 0.13
C ASP A 153 8.59 13.16 0.94
N ILE A 154 8.03 13.40 2.13
CA ILE A 154 7.59 12.35 3.04
C ILE A 154 6.18 12.60 3.54
N TYR A 155 5.42 11.53 3.68
CA TYR A 155 4.16 11.49 4.42
C TYR A 155 4.34 10.66 5.68
N ILE A 156 3.95 11.20 6.83
CA ILE A 156 4.04 10.51 8.11
C ILE A 156 2.64 10.06 8.51
N THR A 157 2.51 8.77 8.83
CA THR A 157 1.26 8.19 9.32
C THR A 157 1.48 7.43 10.62
N SER A 158 0.53 7.55 11.53
CA SER A 158 0.45 6.81 12.78
C SER A 158 -0.58 5.69 12.73
N LYS A 159 -1.19 5.45 11.56
CA LYS A 159 -2.15 4.36 11.36
C LYS A 159 -1.46 3.03 11.56
N GLN A 160 -2.17 2.11 12.19
CA GLN A 160 -1.70 0.75 12.43
C GLN A 160 -1.73 -0.06 11.13
N TRP A 161 -0.62 -0.73 10.82
CA TRP A 161 -0.49 -1.60 9.66
C TRP A 161 -0.61 -3.05 10.11
N ASP A 162 -1.53 -3.77 9.49
CA ASP A 162 -1.89 -5.14 9.82
C ASP A 162 -2.08 -5.99 8.55
N THR A 163 -2.43 -7.26 8.72
CA THR A 163 -2.62 -8.19 7.60
C THR A 163 -3.87 -7.89 6.75
N THR A 164 -4.81 -7.11 7.29
CA THR A 164 -6.06 -6.74 6.61
C THR A 164 -5.84 -5.58 5.64
N ASN A 165 -4.95 -4.63 5.97
CA ASN A 165 -4.71 -3.45 5.16
C ASN A 165 -3.44 -3.56 4.28
N TYR A 166 -2.25 -3.51 4.87
CA TYR A 166 -1.00 -3.20 4.21
C TYR A 166 0.03 -4.31 4.35
N LEU A 167 -0.22 -5.34 5.15
CA LEU A 167 0.71 -6.46 5.34
C LEU A 167 0.14 -7.75 4.76
N THR A 168 1.02 -8.62 4.26
CA THR A 168 0.71 -10.02 3.97
C THR A 168 0.69 -10.83 5.28
N PRO A 169 0.15 -12.07 5.29
CA PRO A 169 0.28 -12.97 6.45
C PRO A 169 1.74 -13.24 6.87
N THR A 170 2.69 -13.03 5.96
CA THR A 170 4.13 -13.12 6.20
C THR A 170 4.77 -11.78 6.59
N PHE A 171 3.97 -10.79 6.98
CA PHE A 171 4.37 -9.44 7.37
C PHE A 171 5.18 -8.67 6.31
N LYS A 172 5.00 -9.00 5.02
CA LYS A 172 5.54 -8.22 3.91
C LYS A 172 4.57 -7.11 3.52
N ILE A 173 5.10 -5.98 3.08
CA ILE A 173 4.28 -4.83 2.71
C ILE A 173 3.58 -5.08 1.35
N LYS A 174 2.26 -4.90 1.34
CA LYS A 174 1.39 -4.85 0.14
C LYS A 174 1.45 -3.44 -0.47
N ARG A 175 2.50 -3.16 -1.26
CA ARG A 175 2.74 -1.83 -1.83
C ARG A 175 1.53 -1.26 -2.60
N PHE A 176 0.83 -2.09 -3.36
CA PHE A 176 -0.36 -1.68 -4.10
C PHE A 176 -1.43 -1.02 -3.21
N ASN A 177 -1.74 -1.62 -2.06
CA ASN A 177 -2.73 -1.08 -1.13
C ASN A 177 -2.26 0.24 -0.52
N VAL A 178 -0.97 0.35 -0.17
CA VAL A 178 -0.37 1.59 0.35
C VAL A 178 -0.48 2.69 -0.72
N PHE A 179 -0.07 2.42 -1.96
CA PHE A 179 -0.11 3.42 -3.03
C PHE A 179 -1.53 3.84 -3.39
N LYS A 180 -2.50 2.91 -3.32
CA LYS A 180 -3.91 3.22 -3.53
C LYS A 180 -4.45 4.16 -2.45
N ASP A 181 -4.23 3.86 -1.19
CA ASP A 181 -4.77 4.64 -0.06
C ASP A 181 -4.08 6.00 0.10
N PHE A 182 -2.80 6.11 -0.25
CA PHE A 182 -2.00 7.34 -0.18
C PHE A 182 -1.87 8.05 -1.55
N SER A 183 -2.69 7.67 -2.53
CA SER A 183 -2.73 8.26 -3.88
C SER A 183 -2.86 9.79 -3.84
N PHE A 184 -3.70 10.33 -2.94
CA PHE A 184 -3.89 11.78 -2.77
C PHE A 184 -2.57 12.54 -2.55
N TYR A 185 -1.63 11.96 -1.80
CA TYR A 185 -0.34 12.59 -1.51
C TYR A 185 0.66 12.33 -2.64
N ILE A 186 0.68 11.11 -3.18
CA ILE A 186 1.50 10.74 -4.33
C ILE A 186 1.19 11.69 -5.50
N ASP A 187 -0.09 11.88 -5.84
CA ASP A 187 -0.53 12.74 -6.93
C ASP A 187 -0.18 14.22 -6.68
N ALA A 188 -0.32 14.69 -5.43
CA ALA A 188 0.08 16.05 -5.05
C ALA A 188 1.59 16.28 -5.24
N VAL A 189 2.41 15.29 -4.88
CA VAL A 189 3.87 15.34 -5.06
C VAL A 189 4.25 15.23 -6.54
N LYS A 190 3.60 14.36 -7.32
CA LYS A 190 3.81 14.28 -8.78
C LYS A 190 3.54 15.60 -9.47
N LYS A 191 2.40 16.22 -9.17
CA LYS A 191 2.05 17.55 -9.70
C LYS A 191 3.12 18.60 -9.40
N LYS A 192 3.67 18.59 -8.18
CA LYS A 192 4.79 19.46 -7.77
C LYS A 192 6.04 19.23 -8.62
N TYR A 193 6.34 17.99 -9.03
CA TYR A 193 7.47 17.69 -9.92
C TYR A 193 7.20 18.09 -11.38
N GLU A 194 6.00 17.85 -11.89
CA GLU A 194 5.59 18.28 -13.24
C GLU A 194 5.64 19.82 -13.39
N GLU A 195 5.22 20.56 -12.37
CA GLU A 195 5.31 22.03 -12.34
C GLU A 195 6.76 22.53 -12.37
N LYS A 196 7.69 21.84 -11.69
CA LYS A 196 9.13 22.16 -11.76
C LYS A 196 9.71 21.92 -13.15
N LEU A 197 9.32 20.83 -13.80
CA LEU A 197 9.77 20.49 -15.14
C LEU A 197 9.26 21.48 -16.19
N SER A 198 7.99 21.89 -16.09
CA SER A 198 7.40 22.88 -17.00
C SER A 198 7.93 24.31 -16.77
N GLY A 199 8.23 24.69 -15.52
CA GLY A 199 8.77 26.00 -15.16
C GLY A 199 10.19 26.32 -15.66
N SER A 200 10.96 25.32 -16.12
CA SER A 200 12.26 25.55 -16.77
C SER A 200 12.18 25.99 -18.24
N SER A 201 10.97 26.04 -18.83
CA SER A 201 10.78 26.33 -20.26
C SER A 201 10.63 27.84 -20.59
N THR A 202 10.51 28.70 -19.59
CA THR A 202 10.25 30.15 -19.78
C THR A 202 11.41 30.98 -19.23
N GLY A 203 12.44 31.18 -20.05
CA GLY A 203 13.60 31.99 -19.70
C GLY A 203 14.59 32.18 -20.86
N SER A 204 14.18 32.96 -21.87
CA SER A 204 14.99 33.76 -22.83
C SER A 204 14.49 33.62 -24.27
N MET A 205 13.44 34.38 -24.59
CA MET A 205 13.36 35.00 -25.92
C MET A 205 14.10 36.33 -25.85
N ASN A 206 15.20 36.46 -26.58
CA ASN A 206 15.66 37.74 -27.12
C ASN A 206 15.92 37.55 -28.61
N ASN A 207 15.29 38.41 -29.40
CA ASN A 207 15.25 38.40 -30.85
C ASN A 207 16.58 38.86 -31.47
N GLY A 208 16.91 38.26 -32.61
CA GLY A 208 17.50 38.96 -33.76
C GLY A 208 18.99 38.75 -33.99
N GLU A 209 19.34 37.82 -34.88
CA GLU A 209 20.01 38.17 -36.14
C GLU A 209 20.03 36.99 -37.12
N ARG A 210 19.85 37.34 -38.39
CA ARG A 210 19.72 36.48 -39.56
C ARG A 210 21.11 36.25 -40.13
N CYS A 211 21.51 35.00 -40.42
CA CYS A 211 22.49 34.72 -41.48
C CYS A 211 22.51 33.24 -41.92
N GLU A 212 22.09 33.07 -43.18
CA GLU A 212 22.63 32.25 -44.26
C GLU A 212 23.04 30.77 -44.09
N LYS A 213 22.52 29.99 -45.05
CA LYS A 213 22.86 28.61 -45.42
C LYS A 213 24.35 28.44 -45.71
N LYS A 214 24.93 27.32 -45.27
CA LYS A 214 25.82 26.48 -46.10
C LYS A 214 25.66 25.00 -45.74
N ASP A 215 25.35 24.24 -46.78
CA ASP A 215 25.51 22.78 -46.84
C ASP A 215 26.99 22.41 -46.71
N ASP A 216 27.31 21.31 -46.06
CA ASP A 216 28.41 20.43 -46.48
C ASP A 216 28.28 19.02 -45.88
N ILE A 217 28.55 18.04 -46.74
CA ILE A 217 28.43 16.60 -46.58
C ILE A 217 29.83 16.03 -46.28
N LYS A 218 29.99 15.12 -45.30
CA LYS A 218 30.58 13.76 -45.47
C LYS A 218 30.97 13.04 -44.16
N ASN A 219 30.44 11.81 -44.09
CA ASN A 219 31.08 10.52 -43.74
C ASN A 219 31.60 10.22 -42.33
N GLY A 220 30.82 9.40 -41.60
CA GLY A 220 31.08 7.95 -41.50
C GLY A 220 32.01 7.45 -40.39
N SER A 221 31.43 6.73 -39.41
CA SER A 221 31.92 5.41 -38.96
C SER A 221 30.87 4.74 -38.08
N ASP A 222 30.45 3.55 -38.50
CA ASP A 222 29.47 2.68 -37.86
C ASP A 222 29.96 2.11 -36.52
N ASN A 223 29.05 1.99 -35.56
CA ASN A 223 29.12 0.95 -34.52
C ASN A 223 27.69 0.59 -34.10
N GLU A 224 27.27 -0.60 -34.54
CA GLU A 224 25.95 -1.18 -34.29
C GLU A 224 25.74 -1.47 -32.80
N ASN A 225 24.91 -0.67 -32.13
CA ASN A 225 24.27 -1.08 -30.88
C ASN A 225 22.84 -1.55 -31.18
N LYS A 226 22.65 -2.86 -31.07
CA LYS A 226 21.39 -3.58 -31.28
C LYS A 226 20.33 -3.09 -30.28
N ARG A 227 19.47 -2.18 -30.73
CA ARG A 227 18.26 -1.71 -30.02
C ARG A 227 17.36 -2.91 -29.70
N ILE A 228 17.20 -3.21 -28.41
CA ILE A 228 16.05 -4.00 -27.93
C ILE A 228 14.82 -3.09 -28.07
N SER A 229 13.83 -3.56 -28.81
CA SER A 229 12.63 -2.81 -29.18
C SER A 229 11.72 -2.56 -27.98
N LYS A 230 11.25 -1.30 -27.85
CA LYS A 230 10.28 -0.79 -26.86
C LYS A 230 8.94 -1.56 -26.79
N SER A 231 8.67 -2.50 -27.69
CA SER A 231 7.44 -3.30 -27.74
C SER A 231 7.39 -4.48 -26.78
N GLN A 232 8.53 -4.99 -26.29
CA GLN A 232 8.57 -6.19 -25.44
C GLN A 232 8.45 -5.90 -23.93
N LEU A 233 8.71 -4.66 -23.49
CA LEU A 233 8.64 -4.30 -22.07
C LEU A 233 7.24 -3.83 -21.64
N ASN A 234 6.44 -3.27 -22.56
CA ASN A 234 5.12 -2.72 -22.25
C ASN A 234 4.01 -3.80 -22.17
N GLY A 235 4.16 -4.94 -22.86
CA GLY A 235 3.15 -6.00 -22.86
C GLY A 235 3.04 -6.78 -21.54
N LEU A 236 4.07 -6.76 -20.70
CA LEU A 236 4.09 -7.45 -19.41
C LEU A 236 3.30 -6.69 -18.32
N ASN A 237 3.25 -5.35 -18.41
CA ASN A 237 2.51 -4.52 -17.47
C ASN A 237 1.03 -4.42 -17.84
N GLU A 238 0.67 -4.37 -19.13
CA GLU A 238 -0.74 -4.30 -19.54
C GLU A 238 -1.52 -5.59 -19.25
N CYS A 239 -0.90 -6.76 -19.32
CA CYS A 239 -1.61 -8.04 -19.12
C CYS A 239 -1.96 -8.27 -17.64
N ALA A 240 -1.07 -7.90 -16.71
CA ALA A 240 -1.31 -8.05 -15.27
C ALA A 240 -2.34 -7.03 -14.73
N ILE A 241 -2.37 -5.82 -15.29
CA ILE A 241 -3.34 -4.78 -14.89
C ILE A 241 -4.73 -5.12 -15.43
N LYS A 242 -4.84 -5.61 -16.68
CA LYS A 242 -6.13 -5.97 -17.29
C LYS A 242 -6.78 -7.19 -16.63
N SER A 243 -6.00 -8.22 -16.26
CA SER A 243 -6.54 -9.40 -15.56
C SER A 243 -7.07 -9.06 -14.16
N GLU A 244 -6.36 -8.20 -13.41
CA GLU A 244 -6.78 -7.80 -12.06
C GLU A 244 -7.98 -6.82 -12.08
N GLU A 245 -8.12 -5.98 -13.11
CA GLU A 245 -9.28 -5.08 -13.28
C GLU A 245 -10.56 -5.83 -13.68
N GLU A 246 -10.48 -6.83 -14.57
CA GLU A 246 -11.63 -7.63 -14.99
C GLU A 246 -12.16 -8.53 -13.87
N ASP A 247 -11.28 -9.17 -13.09
CA ASP A 247 -11.66 -10.02 -11.95
C ASP A 247 -12.39 -9.23 -10.84
N VAL A 248 -11.92 -8.00 -10.56
CA VAL A 248 -12.54 -7.11 -9.56
C VAL A 248 -13.89 -6.59 -10.05
N LEU A 249 -14.02 -6.27 -11.35
CA LEU A 249 -15.29 -5.83 -11.92
C LEU A 249 -16.34 -6.95 -11.88
N GLU A 250 -15.94 -8.19 -12.14
CA GLU A 250 -16.84 -9.34 -12.05
C GLU A 250 -17.28 -9.62 -10.60
N GLU A 251 -16.37 -9.55 -9.62
CA GLU A 251 -16.72 -9.71 -8.19
C GLU A 251 -17.67 -8.61 -7.70
N VAL A 252 -17.44 -7.35 -8.07
CA VAL A 252 -18.30 -6.22 -7.69
C VAL A 252 -19.69 -6.35 -8.32
N GLN A 253 -19.78 -6.74 -9.59
CA GLN A 253 -21.08 -7.00 -10.24
C GLN A 253 -21.83 -8.19 -9.62
N LYS A 254 -21.11 -9.20 -9.12
CA LYS A 254 -21.71 -10.35 -8.43
C LYS A 254 -22.21 -9.97 -7.03
N ALA A 255 -21.48 -9.10 -6.33
CA ALA A 255 -21.89 -8.55 -5.04
C ALA A 255 -23.11 -7.62 -5.16
N LEU A 256 -23.15 -6.77 -6.19
CA LEU A 256 -24.29 -5.88 -6.47
C LEU A 256 -25.55 -6.67 -6.83
N ARG A 257 -25.46 -7.69 -7.70
CA ARG A 257 -26.60 -8.57 -8.02
C ARG A 257 -27.16 -9.27 -6.78
N LYS A 258 -26.28 -9.77 -5.90
CA LYS A 258 -26.68 -10.42 -4.64
C LYS A 258 -27.31 -9.44 -3.64
N TYR A 259 -26.92 -8.17 -3.67
CA TYR A 259 -27.50 -7.11 -2.84
C TYR A 259 -28.90 -6.70 -3.35
N GLU A 260 -29.06 -6.56 -4.66
CA GLU A 260 -30.34 -6.25 -5.30
C GLU A 260 -31.37 -7.38 -5.10
N GLU A 261 -30.97 -8.64 -5.25
CA GLU A 261 -31.83 -9.81 -4.98
C GLU A 261 -32.32 -9.85 -3.52
N LYS A 262 -31.45 -9.53 -2.55
CA LYS A 262 -31.83 -9.45 -1.13
C LYS A 262 -32.83 -8.33 -0.87
N ASN A 263 -32.66 -7.17 -1.51
CA ASN A 263 -33.56 -6.03 -1.34
C ASN A 263 -34.91 -6.24 -2.02
N ILE A 264 -34.95 -6.93 -3.16
CA ILE A 264 -36.21 -7.34 -3.82
C ILE A 264 -36.96 -8.34 -2.94
N THR A 265 -36.27 -9.33 -2.36
CA THR A 265 -36.89 -10.35 -1.51
C THR A 265 -37.45 -9.76 -0.20
N GLN A 266 -36.75 -8.79 0.42
CA GLN A 266 -37.24 -8.07 1.60
C GLN A 266 -38.37 -7.08 1.27
N GLY A 267 -38.32 -6.43 0.10
CA GLY A 267 -39.38 -5.54 -0.38
C GLY A 267 -40.70 -6.26 -0.63
N VAL A 268 -40.66 -7.44 -1.25
CA VAL A 268 -41.83 -8.27 -1.53
C VAL A 268 -42.45 -8.83 -0.24
N GLN A 269 -41.63 -9.25 0.74
CA GLN A 269 -42.14 -9.70 2.05
C GLN A 269 -42.78 -8.57 2.86
N LYS A 270 -42.32 -7.32 2.70
CA LYS A 270 -42.88 -6.14 3.37
C LYS A 270 -44.19 -5.67 2.72
N GLN A 271 -44.38 -5.89 1.42
CA GLN A 271 -45.65 -5.63 0.72
C GLN A 271 -46.72 -6.69 1.04
N LEU A 272 -46.37 -7.99 1.12
CA LEU A 272 -47.33 -9.04 1.51
C LEU A 272 -47.84 -8.91 2.95
N ARG A 273 -47.04 -8.33 3.87
CA ARG A 273 -47.49 -8.06 5.25
C ARG A 273 -48.41 -6.84 5.39
N ARG A 274 -48.44 -5.93 4.41
CA ARG A 274 -49.30 -4.74 4.44
C ARG A 274 -50.67 -4.96 3.78
N SER A 275 -50.84 -5.99 2.94
CA SER A 275 -52.11 -6.29 2.29
C SER A 275 -53.08 -7.15 3.13
N ASN A 276 -52.60 -7.83 4.17
CA ASN A 276 -53.43 -8.79 4.95
C ASN A 276 -53.91 -8.25 6.31
N GLY A 277 -53.90 -6.93 6.51
CA GLY A 277 -54.16 -6.30 7.81
C GLY A 277 -55.29 -5.29 7.80
N THR A 278 -56.46 -5.57 7.23
CA THR A 278 -57.68 -4.78 7.49
C THR A 278 -58.96 -5.59 7.23
N SER A 279 -59.87 -5.55 8.21
CA SER A 279 -61.32 -5.89 8.15
C SER A 279 -61.77 -7.26 8.68
N MET A 280 -62.28 -7.30 9.91
CA MET A 280 -63.72 -7.50 10.23
C MET A 280 -63.92 -7.91 11.70
N ARG A 281 -64.72 -7.11 12.42
CA ARG A 281 -65.28 -7.42 13.75
C ARG A 281 -66.58 -8.22 13.61
N LYS A 282 -66.83 -9.03 14.64
CA LYS A 282 -68.11 -9.42 15.30
C LYS A 282 -68.81 -10.75 14.95
N ALA A 283 -69.12 -11.43 16.07
CA ALA A 283 -70.28 -12.27 16.40
C ALA A 283 -70.20 -13.78 16.13
N ARG A 284 -70.06 -14.58 17.20
CA ARG A 284 -71.17 -15.37 17.77
C ARG A 284 -70.76 -16.07 19.08
N GLU A 285 -71.70 -16.05 20.02
CA GLU A 285 -71.68 -16.69 21.34
C GLU A 285 -72.03 -18.19 21.28
N GLY A 286 -71.68 -18.88 22.38
CA GLY A 286 -72.17 -20.22 22.79
C GLY A 286 -71.12 -21.32 22.60
N SER A 287 -70.81 -22.21 23.54
CA SER A 287 -71.31 -22.49 24.89
C SER A 287 -70.46 -23.64 25.47
N LEU A 288 -70.26 -23.63 26.80
CA LEU A 288 -70.16 -24.78 27.72
C LEU A 288 -68.93 -25.73 27.73
N LEU A 289 -68.31 -25.75 28.94
CA LEU A 289 -67.89 -26.89 29.79
C LEU A 289 -66.47 -27.50 29.68
N ASN A 290 -65.74 -27.33 30.81
CA ASN A 290 -65.00 -28.31 31.65
C ASN A 290 -63.90 -29.18 31.00
N SER A 291 -62.75 -29.49 31.62
CA SER A 291 -62.28 -29.41 33.02
C SER A 291 -60.80 -29.86 33.11
N ASN A 292 -60.19 -29.60 34.28
CA ASN A 292 -58.94 -30.13 34.88
C ASN A 292 -57.68 -29.27 34.64
N GLU A 293 -57.28 -28.39 35.58
CA GLU A 293 -56.50 -28.64 36.83
C GLU A 293 -55.12 -29.29 36.55
N ARG A 294 -53.96 -28.89 37.10
CA ARG A 294 -53.54 -27.89 38.11
C ARG A 294 -51.98 -27.90 38.15
N GLU A 295 -51.38 -26.80 38.62
CA GLU A 295 -50.16 -26.70 39.48
C GLU A 295 -48.78 -27.18 38.94
N ASN A 296 -47.59 -26.63 39.21
CA ASN A 296 -46.97 -25.59 40.09
C ASN A 296 -45.59 -25.23 39.44
N ASP A 297 -45.05 -24.00 39.45
CA ASP A 297 -44.24 -23.37 40.54
C ASP A 297 -43.05 -24.29 40.97
N ILE A 298 -41.76 -23.94 41.15
CA ILE A 298 -41.09 -22.85 41.89
C ILE A 298 -39.56 -22.87 41.57
N ASN A 299 -38.95 -21.68 41.46
CA ASN A 299 -37.62 -21.18 41.91
C ASN A 299 -36.50 -22.14 42.42
N GLY A 300 -35.22 -21.85 42.08
CA GLY A 300 -34.06 -22.39 42.80
C GLY A 300 -32.65 -22.02 42.28
N LYS A 301 -32.05 -20.94 42.82
CA LYS A 301 -30.60 -20.65 42.76
C LYS A 301 -29.81 -21.67 43.61
N ARG A 302 -28.61 -22.10 43.17
CA ARG A 302 -27.45 -22.43 44.04
C ARG A 302 -26.10 -22.27 43.31
N TYR A 303 -25.17 -21.61 43.99
CA TYR A 303 -23.72 -21.52 43.76
C TYR A 303 -23.03 -22.89 43.92
N ILE A 304 -21.77 -23.04 43.44
CA ILE A 304 -20.57 -23.42 44.23
C ILE A 304 -19.31 -23.73 43.36
N LYS A 305 -18.21 -23.04 43.73
CA LYS A 305 -16.76 -23.37 43.84
C LYS A 305 -15.79 -23.62 42.67
N GLU A 306 -14.65 -22.95 42.88
CA GLU A 306 -13.28 -23.04 42.35
C GLU A 306 -12.65 -24.44 42.35
N THR A 307 -11.64 -24.63 41.48
CA THR A 307 -10.30 -25.14 41.84
C THR A 307 -9.31 -24.99 40.67
N VAL A 308 -8.09 -24.54 40.99
CA VAL A 308 -6.88 -24.47 40.16
C VAL A 308 -6.06 -25.75 40.37
N PRO A 309 -5.18 -26.16 39.43
CA PRO A 309 -3.94 -26.82 39.82
C PRO A 309 -2.66 -26.15 39.27
N GLU A 310 -1.64 -26.20 40.13
CA GLU A 310 -0.26 -25.68 40.02
C GLU A 310 0.67 -26.44 39.06
N GLU A 311 1.79 -25.76 38.80
CA GLU A 311 3.01 -26.11 38.06
C GLU A 311 3.74 -27.40 38.49
N GLN A 312 4.49 -28.00 37.56
CA GLN A 312 5.76 -28.67 37.86
C GLN A 312 6.80 -28.45 36.74
N GLN A 313 7.92 -27.84 37.12
CA GLN A 313 9.21 -27.88 36.41
C GLN A 313 9.98 -29.16 36.79
N VAL A 314 10.72 -29.75 35.84
CA VAL A 314 11.89 -30.59 36.14
C VAL A 314 12.99 -30.36 35.09
N ASN A 315 14.20 -30.11 35.57
CA ASN A 315 15.45 -29.85 34.85
C ASN A 315 16.00 -31.07 34.09
N ALA A 316 16.66 -30.82 32.96
CA ALA A 316 17.97 -31.35 32.56
C ALA A 316 18.52 -30.54 31.37
#